data_AF-A0A2T0KHV2-F1
#
_entry.id   AF-A0A2T0KHV2-F1
#
_cell.length_a   1.000
_cell.length_b   1.000
_cell.length_c   1.000
_cell.angle_alpha   90.00
_cell.angle_beta   90.00
_cell.angle_gamma   90.00
#
_symmetry.space_group_name_H-M   'P 1'
#
loop_
_entity.id
_entity.type
_entity.pdbx_description
1 polymer ?
#
loop_
_entity_poly.entity_id
_entity_poly.type
_entity_poly.pdbx_seq_one_letter_code
_entity_poly.pdbx_strand_id
1 'polypeptide(L)'
;MTLNDSTRPATAGSTADLVSQAAAQISTLVRDELALAKAELAEKGKRAGVGGGLFGGAAVLAWFGLGLLVTLAVVVLDLVWPLWLSILVVMIVVFATAGVAALLGKKQLSQANPPVPEGAIASVEADIETVKSAAHRGRHA
;
A
#
# COMPACT_ATOMS: atom_id res chain seq x y z
N MET A 1 51.48 -15.94 -61.70
CA MET A 1 51.08 -16.92 -60.68
C MET A 1 51.22 -16.26 -59.31
N THR A 2 50.15 -15.64 -58.80
CA THR A 2 49.96 -15.28 -57.38
C THR A 2 48.45 -15.07 -57.15
N LEU A 3 47.76 -16.15 -56.79
CA LEU A 3 46.37 -16.12 -56.31
C LEU A 3 46.38 -15.51 -54.91
N ASN A 4 45.85 -14.30 -54.76
CA ASN A 4 45.55 -13.72 -53.46
C ASN A 4 44.10 -14.04 -53.11
N ASP A 5 43.87 -15.30 -52.70
CA ASP A 5 42.62 -15.72 -52.08
C ASP A 5 42.63 -15.28 -50.61
N SER A 6 42.22 -14.03 -50.38
CA SER A 6 41.81 -13.59 -49.05
C SER A 6 40.48 -14.26 -48.68
N THR A 7 40.54 -15.55 -48.35
CA THR A 7 39.50 -16.25 -47.63
C THR A 7 39.40 -15.64 -46.23
N ARG A 8 38.68 -14.53 -46.12
CA ARG A 8 38.16 -14.09 -44.83
C ARG A 8 37.30 -15.23 -44.32
N PRO A 9 37.59 -15.82 -43.15
CA PRO A 9 36.69 -16.80 -42.59
C PRO A 9 35.38 -16.06 -42.29
N ALA A 10 34.33 -16.41 -43.03
CA ALA A 10 32.98 -16.15 -42.62
C ALA A 10 32.70 -17.05 -41.41
N THR A 11 33.21 -16.70 -40.24
CA THR A 11 32.72 -17.23 -38.98
C THR A 11 31.33 -16.64 -38.78
N ALA A 12 30.36 -17.31 -39.38
CA ALA A 12 28.97 -17.29 -38.95
C ALA A 12 28.96 -17.45 -37.43
N GLY A 13 28.25 -16.55 -36.73
CA GLY A 13 28.17 -16.55 -35.28
C GLY A 13 27.85 -17.94 -34.75
N SER A 14 28.66 -18.39 -33.78
CA SER A 14 28.48 -19.68 -33.13
C SER A 14 27.15 -19.69 -32.35
N THR A 15 26.54 -20.86 -32.13
CA THR A 15 25.37 -21.02 -31.25
C THR A 15 25.62 -20.39 -29.86
N ALA A 16 26.88 -20.37 -29.40
CA ALA A 16 27.29 -19.71 -28.17
C ALA A 16 27.11 -18.18 -28.22
N ASP A 17 27.35 -17.53 -29.37
CA ASP A 17 27.20 -16.09 -29.55
C ASP A 17 25.73 -15.66 -29.55
N LEU A 18 24.85 -16.50 -30.12
CA LEU A 18 23.39 -16.26 -30.11
C LEU A 18 22.81 -16.42 -28.71
N VAL A 19 23.24 -17.43 -27.95
CA VAL A 19 22.84 -17.63 -26.54
C VAL A 19 23.32 -16.45 -25.68
N SER A 20 24.56 -16.00 -25.89
CA SER A 20 25.11 -14.81 -25.21
C SER A 20 24.31 -13.54 -25.53
N GLN A 21 23.97 -13.31 -26.80
CA GLN A 21 23.13 -12.18 -27.21
C GLN A 21 21.70 -12.25 -26.67
N ALA A 22 21.09 -13.44 -26.64
CA ALA A 22 19.75 -13.62 -26.07
C ALA A 22 19.76 -13.37 -24.55
N ALA A 23 20.76 -13.87 -23.84
CA ALA A 23 20.94 -13.60 -22.41
C ALA A 23 21.16 -12.11 -22.13
N ALA A 24 21.94 -11.42 -22.97
CA ALA A 24 22.13 -9.98 -22.88
C ALA A 24 20.83 -9.21 -23.11
N GLN A 25 20.02 -9.59 -24.11
CA GLN A 25 18.72 -8.96 -24.39
C GLN A 25 17.72 -9.18 -23.25
N ILE A 26 17.64 -10.39 -22.69
CA ILE A 26 16.78 -10.68 -21.55
C ILE A 26 17.21 -9.84 -20.34
N SER A 27 18.52 -9.71 -20.09
CA SER A 27 19.05 -8.86 -19.01
C SER A 27 18.67 -7.38 -19.20
N THR A 28 18.73 -6.88 -20.43
CA THR A 28 18.27 -5.52 -20.77
C THR A 28 16.77 -5.36 -20.54
N LEU A 29 15.95 -6.28 -21.04
CA LEU A 29 14.49 -6.25 -20.85
C LEU A 29 14.11 -6.24 -19.37
N VAL A 30 14.73 -7.11 -18.55
CA VAL A 30 14.47 -7.14 -17.11
C VAL A 30 14.86 -5.81 -16.44
N ARG A 31 15.97 -5.19 -16.85
CA ARG A 31 16.38 -3.88 -16.33
C ARG A 31 15.39 -2.78 -16.73
N ASP A 32 14.87 -2.83 -17.95
CA ASP A 32 13.89 -1.85 -18.46
C ASP A 32 12.54 -2.01 -17.75
N GLU A 33 12.06 -3.24 -17.56
CA GLU A 33 10.82 -3.52 -16.83
C GLU A 33 10.91 -3.06 -15.38
N LEU A 34 12.08 -3.26 -14.75
CA LEU A 34 12.36 -2.75 -13.40
C LEU A 34 12.42 -1.22 -13.37
N ALA A 35 13.00 -0.58 -14.40
CA ALA A 35 13.04 0.88 -14.50
C ALA A 35 11.64 1.45 -14.67
N LEU A 36 10.81 0.81 -15.51
CA LEU A 36 9.42 1.17 -15.72
C LEU A 36 8.59 1.00 -14.44
N ALA A 37 8.69 -0.16 -13.79
CA ALA A 37 7.99 -0.42 -12.52
C ALA A 37 8.41 0.59 -11.44
N LYS A 38 9.69 0.96 -11.36
CA LYS A 38 10.16 2.02 -10.45
C LYS A 38 9.53 3.38 -10.79
N ALA A 39 9.45 3.73 -12.06
CA ALA A 39 8.82 4.98 -12.50
C ALA A 39 7.33 5.01 -12.16
N GLU A 40 6.61 3.92 -12.42
CA GLU A 40 5.18 3.80 -12.11
C GLU A 40 4.92 3.82 -10.60
N LEU A 41 5.73 3.11 -9.81
CA LEU A 41 5.66 3.15 -8.34
C LEU A 41 5.98 4.54 -7.79
N ALA A 42 6.97 5.24 -8.35
CA ALA A 42 7.28 6.61 -7.95
C ALA A 42 6.11 7.56 -8.26
N GLU A 43 5.47 7.43 -9.41
CA GLU A 43 4.32 8.25 -9.78
C GLU A 43 3.09 7.93 -8.93
N LYS A 44 2.77 6.65 -8.73
CA LYS A 44 1.71 6.20 -7.81
C LYS A 44 1.98 6.67 -6.39
N GLY A 45 3.23 6.53 -5.92
CA GLY A 45 3.67 6.99 -4.61
C GLY A 45 3.56 8.50 -4.43
N LYS A 46 3.89 9.29 -5.46
CA LYS A 46 3.71 10.74 -5.45
C LYS A 46 2.24 11.13 -5.36
N ARG A 47 1.38 10.52 -6.19
CA ARG A 47 -0.07 10.79 -6.17
C ARG A 47 -0.70 10.40 -4.83
N ALA A 48 -0.35 9.21 -4.32
CA ALA A 48 -0.78 8.75 -3.00
C ALA A 48 -0.24 9.65 -1.88
N GLY A 49 1.01 10.10 -1.96
CA GLY A 49 1.64 10.98 -0.97
C GLY A 49 1.03 12.38 -0.94
N VAL A 50 0.77 12.98 -2.11
CA VAL A 50 0.06 14.27 -2.20
C VAL A 50 -1.38 14.13 -1.70
N GLY A 51 -2.09 13.09 -2.14
CA GLY A 51 -3.46 12.83 -1.69
C GLY A 51 -3.54 12.58 -0.17
N GLY A 52 -2.66 11.74 0.36
CA GLY A 52 -2.55 11.47 1.79
C GLY A 52 -2.16 12.70 2.60
N GLY A 53 -1.22 13.51 2.09
CA GLY A 53 -0.82 14.77 2.71
C GLY A 53 -1.96 15.80 2.74
N LEU A 54 -2.69 15.98 1.64
CA LEU A 54 -3.85 16.87 1.58
C LEU A 54 -4.97 16.40 2.51
N PHE A 55 -5.26 15.10 2.54
CA PHE A 55 -6.28 14.55 3.43
C PHE A 55 -5.88 14.67 4.90
N GLY A 56 -4.61 14.42 5.22
CA GLY A 56 -4.06 14.63 6.56
C GLY A 56 -4.13 16.11 6.97
N GLY A 57 -3.74 17.03 6.09
CA GLY A 57 -3.86 18.46 6.32
C GLY A 57 -5.31 18.91 6.53
N ALA A 58 -6.24 18.42 5.70
CA ALA A 58 -7.66 18.69 5.84
C ALA A 58 -8.22 18.16 7.17
N ALA A 59 -7.79 16.97 7.62
CA ALA A 59 -8.19 16.42 8.92
C ALA A 59 -7.72 17.29 10.09
N VAL A 60 -6.47 17.80 10.04
CA VAL A 60 -5.94 18.72 11.05
C VAL A 60 -6.72 20.05 11.05
N LEU A 61 -6.98 20.62 9.88
CA LEU A 61 -7.78 21.85 9.77
C LEU A 61 -9.21 21.65 10.27
N ALA A 62 -9.84 20.52 9.93
CA ALA A 62 -11.17 20.16 10.42
C ALA A 62 -11.20 20.00 11.94
N TRP A 63 -10.13 19.46 12.54
CA TRP A 63 -10.00 19.35 14.00
C TRP A 63 -9.99 20.72 14.68
N PHE A 64 -9.20 21.67 14.18
CA PHE A 64 -9.21 23.04 14.68
C PHE A 64 -10.56 23.73 14.43
N GLY A 65 -11.15 23.54 13.25
CA GLY A 65 -12.48 24.08 12.92
C GLY A 65 -13.57 23.57 13.86
N LEU A 66 -13.55 22.29 14.22
CA LEU A 66 -14.45 21.72 15.22
C LEU A 66 -14.27 22.37 16.59
N GLY A 67 -13.03 22.61 17.02
CA GLY A 67 -12.74 23.32 18.26
C GLY A 67 -13.29 24.76 18.27
N LEU A 68 -13.19 25.47 17.13
CA LEU A 68 -13.78 26.80 16.98
C LEU A 68 -15.32 26.76 17.01
N LEU A 69 -15.94 25.75 16.38
CA LEU A 69 -17.40 25.57 16.43
C LEU A 69 -17.89 25.27 17.85
N VAL A 70 -17.19 24.43 18.60
CA VAL A 70 -17.50 24.16 20.01
C VAL A 70 -17.37 25.43 20.84
N THR A 71 -16.28 26.19 20.66
CA THR A 71 -16.08 27.47 21.34
C THR A 71 -17.18 28.47 21.00
N LEU A 72 -17.54 28.59 19.72
CA LEU A 72 -18.64 29.45 19.26
C LEU A 72 -19.97 29.05 19.89
N ALA A 73 -20.27 27.75 19.98
CA ALA A 73 -21.49 27.26 20.62
C ALA A 73 -21.55 27.67 22.10
N VAL A 74 -20.43 27.55 22.83
CA VAL A 74 -20.35 28.01 24.22
C VAL A 74 -20.61 29.52 24.32
N VAL A 75 -19.96 30.33 23.48
CA VAL A 75 -20.12 31.79 23.47
C VAL A 75 -21.56 32.20 23.14
N VAL A 76 -22.20 31.54 22.18
CA VAL A 76 -23.60 31.83 21.84
C VAL A 76 -24.55 31.45 22.98
N LEU A 77 -24.34 30.32 23.65
CA LEU A 77 -25.17 29.91 24.79
C LEU A 77 -24.96 30.82 26.01
N ASP A 78 -23.75 31.35 26.20
CA ASP A 78 -23.43 32.31 27.26
C ASP A 78 -24.24 33.61 27.16
N LEU A 79 -24.79 33.94 25.97
CA LEU A 79 -25.70 35.08 25.81
C LEU A 79 -27.06 34.87 26.50
N VAL A 80 -27.44 33.63 26.79
CA VAL A 80 -28.76 33.26 27.33
C VAL A 80 -28.69 32.89 28.81
N TRP A 81 -27.60 32.26 29.25
CA TRP A 81 -27.40 31.82 30.64
C TRP A 81 -25.90 31.85 31.02
N PRO A 82 -25.53 31.61 32.29
CA PRO A 82 -24.12 31.71 32.71
C PRO A 82 -23.17 30.74 31.99
N LEU A 83 -21.95 31.20 31.75
CA LEU A 83 -20.87 30.47 31.07
C LEU A 83 -20.67 29.02 31.55
N TRP A 84 -20.72 28.78 32.85
CA TRP A 84 -20.52 27.44 33.40
C TRP A 84 -21.58 26.44 32.91
N LEU A 85 -22.82 26.89 32.73
CA LEU A 85 -23.92 26.07 32.23
C LEU A 85 -23.78 25.84 30.72
N SER A 86 -23.37 26.87 29.97
CA SER A 86 -23.05 26.74 28.54
C SER A 86 -21.98 25.69 28.29
N ILE A 87 -20.87 25.75 29.04
CA ILE A 87 -19.79 24.78 28.95
C ILE A 87 -20.31 23.38 29.27
N LEU A 88 -21.07 23.20 30.36
CA LEU A 88 -21.59 21.90 30.76
C LEU A 88 -22.51 21.28 29.70
N VAL A 89 -23.43 22.07 29.13
CA VAL A 89 -24.36 21.60 28.10
C VAL A 89 -23.61 21.20 26.83
N VAL A 90 -22.69 22.04 26.36
CA VAL A 90 -21.88 21.72 25.17
C VAL A 90 -21.01 20.49 25.40
N MET A 91 -20.41 20.34 26.59
CA MET A 91 -19.66 19.14 26.95
C MET A 91 -20.52 17.88 26.86
N ILE A 92 -21.73 17.89 27.43
CA ILE A 92 -22.65 16.74 27.37
C ILE A 92 -22.96 16.37 25.93
N VAL A 93 -23.27 17.35 25.08
CA VAL A 93 -23.58 17.12 23.65
C VAL A 93 -22.38 16.54 22.91
N VAL A 94 -21.18 17.10 23.10
CA VAL A 94 -19.94 16.63 22.46
C VAL A 94 -19.57 15.22 22.93
N PHE A 95 -19.66 14.92 24.22
CA PHE A 95 -19.36 13.58 24.73
C PHE A 95 -20.42 12.55 24.31
N ALA A 96 -21.70 12.92 24.26
CA ALA A 96 -22.74 12.04 23.77
C ALA A 96 -22.52 11.68 22.29
N THR A 97 -22.26 12.69 21.44
CA THR A 97 -21.96 12.48 20.02
C THR A 97 -20.68 11.66 19.81
N ALA A 98 -19.61 11.95 20.57
CA ALA A 98 -18.38 11.17 20.54
C ALA A 98 -18.61 9.71 20.98
N GLY A 99 -19.42 9.49 22.02
CA GLY A 99 -19.82 8.16 22.48
C GLY A 99 -20.56 7.37 21.40
N VAL A 100 -21.55 7.99 20.75
CA VAL A 100 -22.27 7.37 19.63
C VAL A 100 -21.33 7.05 18.47
N ALA A 101 -20.47 7.99 18.08
CA ALA A 101 -19.48 7.78 17.02
C ALA A 101 -18.51 6.63 17.36
N ALA A 102 -18.05 6.54 18.61
CA ALA A 102 -17.18 5.46 19.08
C ALA A 102 -17.89 4.09 19.03
N LEU A 103 -19.16 4.03 19.43
CA LEU A 103 -19.95 2.79 19.35
C LEU A 103 -20.18 2.35 17.90
N LEU A 104 -20.51 3.28 17.00
CA LEU A 104 -20.66 3.00 15.57
C LEU A 104 -19.33 2.58 14.95
N GLY A 105 -18.25 3.27 15.27
CA GLY A 105 -16.89 2.92 14.81
C GLY A 105 -16.48 1.53 15.27
N LYS A 106 -16.71 1.20 16.54
CA LYS A 106 -16.47 -0.15 17.09
C LYS A 106 -17.29 -1.21 16.34
N LYS A 107 -18.56 -0.95 16.05
CA LYS A 107 -19.41 -1.86 15.29
C LYS A 107 -18.88 -2.10 13.87
N GLN A 108 -18.49 -1.03 13.17
CA GLN A 108 -17.92 -1.12 11.83
C GLN A 108 -16.59 -1.88 11.82
N LEU A 109 -15.70 -1.61 12.78
CA LEU A 109 -14.45 -2.37 12.92
C LEU A 109 -14.69 -3.84 13.26
N SER A 110 -15.71 -4.14 14.07
CA SER A 110 -16.06 -5.53 14.43
C SER A 110 -16.72 -6.28 13.27
N GLN A 111 -17.26 -5.58 12.28
CA GLN A 111 -17.88 -6.14 11.06
C GLN A 111 -16.92 -6.17 9.86
N ALA A 112 -15.81 -5.45 9.93
CA ALA A 112 -14.74 -5.61 8.96
C ALA A 112 -14.14 -7.01 9.14
N ASN A 113 -14.27 -7.86 8.13
CA ASN A 113 -13.63 -9.18 8.09
C ASN A 113 -12.15 -9.06 8.48
N PRO A 114 -11.56 -10.08 9.14
CA PRO A 114 -10.16 -10.07 9.52
C PRO A 114 -9.30 -9.56 8.35
N PRO A 115 -8.33 -8.66 8.60
CA PRO A 115 -7.43 -8.13 7.56
C PRO A 115 -6.67 -9.23 6.80
N VAL A 116 -6.70 -10.46 7.33
CA VAL A 116 -6.12 -11.63 6.71
C VAL A 116 -7.22 -12.37 5.94
N PRO A 117 -7.15 -12.45 4.61
CA PRO A 117 -8.08 -13.25 3.82
C PRO A 117 -8.00 -14.69 4.29
N GLU A 118 -9.11 -15.26 4.77
CA GLU A 118 -9.16 -16.65 5.25
C GLU A 118 -8.64 -17.62 4.17
N GLY A 119 -8.91 -17.33 2.90
CA GLY A 119 -8.38 -18.09 1.77
C GLY A 119 -6.85 -18.00 1.57
N ALA A 120 -6.23 -16.88 1.96
CA ALA A 120 -4.77 -16.72 1.90
C ALA A 120 -4.07 -17.48 3.04
N ILE A 121 -4.71 -17.59 4.20
CA ILE A 121 -4.21 -18.46 5.28
C ILE A 121 -4.34 -19.93 4.86
N ALA A 122 -5.49 -20.31 4.30
CA ALA A 122 -5.74 -21.68 3.86
C ALA A 122 -4.79 -22.14 2.74
N SER A 123 -4.43 -21.25 1.80
CA SER A 123 -3.45 -21.60 0.75
C SER A 123 -2.04 -21.79 1.33
N VAL A 124 -1.64 -20.95 2.29
CA VAL A 124 -0.33 -21.06 2.96
C VAL A 124 -0.24 -22.33 3.80
N GLU A 125 -1.32 -22.74 4.48
CA GLU A 125 -1.36 -24.03 5.20
C GLU A 125 -1.24 -25.22 4.24
N ALA A 126 -1.96 -25.19 3.11
CA ALA A 126 -1.88 -26.24 2.09
C ALA A 126 -0.48 -26.36 1.47
N ASP A 127 0.20 -25.24 1.24
CA ASP A 127 1.58 -25.20 0.75
C ASP A 127 2.55 -25.78 1.78
N ILE A 128 2.39 -25.45 3.07
CA ILE A 128 3.22 -26.00 4.15
C ILE A 128 3.01 -27.52 4.29
N GLU A 129 1.77 -28.01 4.15
CA GLU A 129 1.46 -29.44 4.23
C GLU A 129 2.05 -30.22 3.04
N THR A 130 2.02 -29.63 1.85
CA THR A 130 2.65 -30.19 0.64
C THR A 130 4.16 -30.30 0.79
N VAL A 131 4.82 -29.27 1.33
CA VAL A 131 6.27 -29.29 1.61
C VAL A 131 6.62 -30.30 2.69
N LYS A 132 5.83 -30.37 3.77
CA LYS A 132 6.06 -31.32 4.89
C LYS A 132 5.90 -32.77 4.43
N SER A 133 4.91 -33.06 3.61
CA SER A 133 4.68 -34.41 3.06
C SER A 133 5.73 -34.81 2.02
N ALA A 134 6.27 -33.86 1.24
CA ALA A 134 7.41 -34.10 0.37
C ALA A 134 8.70 -34.42 1.17
N ALA A 135 8.96 -33.68 2.25
CA ALA A 135 10.11 -33.91 3.12
C ALA A 135 10.04 -35.24 3.89
N HIS A 136 8.84 -35.69 4.29
CA HIS A 136 8.66 -36.98 4.96
C HIS A 136 8.85 -38.16 4.01
N ARG A 137 8.41 -38.04 2.75
CA ARG A 137 8.65 -39.07 1.71
C ARG A 137 10.12 -39.21 1.34
N GLY A 138 10.88 -38.11 1.30
CA GLY A 138 12.32 -38.12 0.98
C GLY A 138 13.23 -38.72 2.07
N ARG A 139 12.72 -38.97 3.28
CA ARG A 139 13.48 -39.59 4.41
C ARG A 139 13.37 -41.11 4.48
N HIS A 140 12.54 -41.71 3.64
CA HIS A 140 12.30 -43.16 3.59
C HIS A 140 12.71 -43.80 2.25
N ALA A 141 13.36 -43.04 1.37
CA ALA A 141 14.08 -43.53 0.19
C ALA A 141 15.58 -43.47 0.45
#